data_AF-A0A3N0YQY0-F1
#
_entry.id   AF-A0A3N0YQY0-F1
#
_cell.length_a   1.000
_cell.length_b   1.000
_cell.length_c   1.000
_cell.angle_alpha   90.00
_cell.angle_beta   90.00
_cell.angle_gamma   90.00
#
_symmetry.space_group_name_H-M   'P 1'
#
loop_
_entity.id
_entity.type
_entity.pdbx_description
1 polymer ?
#
loop_
_entity_poly.entity_id
_entity_poly.type
_entity_poly.pdbx_seq_one_letter_code
_entity_poly.pdbx_strand_id
1 'polypeptide(L)'
;QLLEARQSVLAEDEVGLWKCATIDLMSDEEDGIVGGVSGWIVRPPSFRSQELTELCATLQSRLEAIPKYRATHHRRLKNGLNSDRMPLVTYSSEAENRDFMVL
;
A
#
# COMPACT_ATOMS: atom_id res chain seq x y z
N GLN A 1 12.08 -1.38 -4.61
CA GLN A 1 11.15 -1.47 -3.45
C GLN A 1 9.70 -1.43 -3.94
N LEU A 2 8.69 -1.99 -3.23
CA LEU A 2 7.29 -2.06 -3.72
C LEU A 2 6.68 -0.69 -4.04
N LEU A 3 6.96 0.30 -3.20
CA LEU A 3 6.51 1.69 -3.40
C LEU A 3 6.99 2.22 -4.76
N GLU A 4 8.29 2.11 -5.05
CA GLU A 4 8.90 2.55 -6.30
C GLU A 4 8.34 1.79 -7.51
N ALA A 5 8.13 0.48 -7.38
CA ALA A 5 7.56 -0.33 -8.44
C ALA A 5 6.16 0.18 -8.82
N ARG A 6 5.31 0.44 -7.82
CA ARG A 6 3.98 1.00 -8.05
C ARG A 6 4.02 2.41 -8.62
N GLN A 7 4.95 3.24 -8.13
CA GLN A 7 5.15 4.59 -8.66
C GLN A 7 5.51 4.60 -10.15
N SER A 8 6.24 3.58 -10.63
CA SER A 8 6.64 3.47 -12.04
C SER A 8 5.49 3.24 -13.04
N VAL A 9 4.29 2.89 -12.56
CA VAL A 9 3.11 2.59 -13.39
C VAL A 9 1.91 3.49 -13.08
N LEU A 10 2.15 4.61 -12.37
CA LEU A 10 1.14 5.62 -12.10
C LEU A 10 0.68 6.29 -13.40
N ALA A 11 -0.64 6.51 -13.48
CA ALA A 11 -1.20 7.45 -14.43
C ALA A 11 -1.15 8.89 -13.87
N GLU A 12 -1.22 9.89 -14.74
CA GLU A 12 -1.08 11.30 -14.38
C GLU A 12 -2.16 11.78 -13.38
N ASP A 13 -3.39 11.30 -13.55
CA ASP A 13 -4.55 11.61 -12.71
C ASP A 13 -4.49 10.95 -11.32
N GLU A 14 -3.64 9.93 -11.15
CA GLU A 14 -3.48 9.19 -9.88
C GLU A 14 -2.39 9.79 -8.98
N VAL A 15 -1.54 10.67 -9.52
CA VAL A 15 -0.41 11.28 -8.80
C VAL A 15 -0.87 12.02 -7.54
N GLY A 16 -2.04 12.67 -7.59
CA GLY A 16 -2.61 13.39 -6.45
C GLY A 16 -2.85 12.48 -5.25
N LEU A 17 -3.48 11.32 -5.49
CA LEU A 17 -3.75 10.32 -4.45
C LEU A 17 -2.46 9.63 -3.98
N TRP A 18 -1.49 9.42 -4.88
CA TRP A 18 -0.21 8.79 -4.54
C TRP A 18 0.75 9.69 -3.76
N LYS A 19 0.56 11.01 -3.76
CA LYS A 19 1.49 11.98 -3.13
C LYS A 19 1.76 11.71 -1.65
N CYS A 20 0.77 11.17 -0.93
CA CYS A 20 0.89 10.82 0.48
C CYS A 20 1.25 9.35 0.71
N ALA A 21 1.48 8.56 -0.34
CA ALA A 21 1.85 7.16 -0.22
C ALA A 21 3.27 7.02 0.34
N THR A 22 3.40 6.38 1.49
CA THR A 22 4.68 6.03 2.12
C THR A 22 4.87 4.52 2.12
N ILE A 23 6.08 4.08 2.50
CA ILE A 23 6.38 2.65 2.66
C ILE A 23 5.44 1.98 3.68
N ASP A 24 5.03 2.70 4.72
CA ASP A 24 4.18 2.18 5.78
C ASP A 24 2.76 1.86 5.29
N LEU A 25 2.32 2.51 4.21
CA LEU A 25 1.06 2.25 3.54
C LEU A 25 1.16 1.12 2.50
N MET A 26 2.36 0.63 2.21
CA MET A 26 2.54 -0.55 1.36
C MET A 26 2.15 -1.82 2.11
N SER A 27 1.68 -2.84 1.39
CA SER A 27 1.30 -4.11 2.00
C SER A 27 2.54 -4.90 2.43
N ASP A 28 2.45 -5.66 3.52
CA ASP A 28 3.46 -6.66 3.83
C ASP A 28 3.40 -7.80 2.82
N GLU A 29 4.55 -8.41 2.60
CA GLU A 29 4.76 -9.51 1.66
C GLU A 29 5.50 -10.61 2.41
N GLU A 30 4.83 -11.73 2.63
CA GLU A 30 5.43 -12.91 3.25
C GLU A 30 5.27 -14.12 2.33
N ASP A 31 6.32 -14.94 2.24
CA ASP A 31 6.24 -16.20 1.52
C ASP A 31 5.17 -17.10 2.16
N GLY A 32 4.28 -17.66 1.34
CA GLY A 32 3.24 -18.55 1.81
C GLY A 32 2.59 -19.36 0.70
N ILE A 33 1.62 -20.18 1.11
CA ILE A 33 0.87 -21.06 0.22
C ILE A 33 -0.62 -20.86 0.48
N VAL A 34 -1.39 -20.60 -0.58
CA VAL A 34 -2.84 -20.45 -0.52
C VAL A 34 -3.47 -21.40 -1.54
N GLY A 35 -4.31 -22.34 -1.08
CA GLY A 35 -4.99 -23.29 -1.96
C GLY A 35 -4.04 -24.12 -2.83
N GLY A 36 -2.85 -24.45 -2.31
CA GLY A 36 -1.81 -25.19 -3.04
C GLY A 36 -0.94 -24.35 -3.98
N VAL A 37 -1.15 -23.03 -4.04
CA VAL A 37 -0.33 -22.10 -4.85
C VAL A 37 0.66 -21.38 -3.94
N SER A 38 1.96 -21.49 -4.22
CA SER A 38 3.00 -20.70 -3.55
C SER A 38 3.07 -19.28 -4.11
N GLY A 39 3.32 -18.31 -3.23
CA GLY A 39 3.45 -16.90 -3.59
C GLY A 39 3.56 -16.00 -2.36
N TRP A 40 3.51 -14.70 -2.57
CA TRP A 40 3.52 -13.72 -1.48
C TRP A 40 2.12 -13.48 -0.96
N ILE A 41 1.90 -13.81 0.31
CA ILE A 41 0.72 -13.42 1.06
C ILE A 41 0.79 -11.90 1.27
N VAL A 42 -0.18 -11.19 0.69
CA VAL A 42 -0.20 -9.73 0.72
C VAL A 42 -1.15 -9.25 1.80
N ARG A 43 -0.62 -8.61 2.85
CA ARG A 43 -1.43 -8.06 3.94
C ARG A 43 -1.40 -6.54 3.93
N PRO A 44 -2.49 -5.85 3.54
CA PRO A 44 -2.53 -4.40 3.55
C PRO A 44 -2.62 -3.86 4.99
N PRO A 45 -2.02 -2.69 5.29
CA PRO A 45 -2.18 -2.06 6.59
C PRO A 45 -3.63 -1.60 6.81
N SER A 46 -4.15 -1.80 8.03
CA SER A 46 -5.53 -1.48 8.39
C SER A 46 -5.84 0.02 8.34
N PHE A 47 -4.82 0.86 8.52
CA PHE A 47 -4.91 2.32 8.49
C PHE A 47 -4.75 2.91 7.08
N ARG A 48 -4.69 2.07 6.04
CA ARG A 48 -4.70 2.55 4.65
C ARG A 48 -6.12 2.89 4.21
N SER A 49 -6.29 4.06 3.60
CA SER A 49 -7.60 4.45 3.05
C SER A 49 -8.09 3.46 1.99
N GLN A 50 -9.41 3.38 1.82
CA GLN A 50 -10.03 2.55 0.81
C GLN A 50 -9.58 2.96 -0.61
N GLU A 51 -9.56 4.26 -0.89
CA GLU A 51 -9.09 4.81 -2.17
C GLU A 51 -7.66 4.39 -2.49
N LEU A 52 -6.74 4.51 -1.53
CA LEU A 52 -5.35 4.09 -1.74
C LEU A 52 -5.22 2.57 -1.87
N THR A 53 -6.11 1.80 -1.23
CA THR A 53 -6.17 0.35 -1.39
C THR A 53 -6.58 -0.04 -2.81
N GLU A 54 -7.58 0.64 -3.37
CA GLU A 54 -8.04 0.45 -4.75
C GLU A 54 -6.98 0.88 -5.76
N LEU A 55 -6.32 2.02 -5.54
CA LEU A 55 -5.20 2.46 -6.35
C LEU A 55 -4.06 1.44 -6.30
N CYS A 56 -3.66 0.96 -5.12
CA CYS A 56 -2.63 -0.08 -5.00
C CYS A 56 -2.99 -1.37 -5.76
N ALA A 57 -4.27 -1.76 -5.77
CA ALA A 57 -4.73 -2.92 -6.53
C ALA A 57 -4.66 -2.68 -8.05
N THR A 58 -5.00 -1.48 -8.49
CA THR A 58 -4.91 -1.06 -9.90
C THR A 58 -3.46 -1.04 -10.37
N LEU A 59 -2.56 -0.40 -9.62
CA LEU A 59 -1.13 -0.35 -9.94
C LEU A 59 -0.51 -1.76 -9.93
N GLN A 60 -0.91 -2.62 -8.99
CA GLN A 60 -0.48 -4.01 -8.97
C GLN A 60 -0.91 -4.78 -10.24
N SER A 61 -2.14 -4.55 -10.70
CA SER A 61 -2.65 -5.18 -11.93
C SER A 61 -1.87 -4.71 -13.16
N ARG A 62 -1.49 -3.42 -13.22
CA ARG A 62 -0.62 -2.87 -14.29
C ARG A 62 0.78 -3.48 -14.26
N LEU A 63 1.37 -3.64 -13.08
CA LEU A 63 2.67 -4.31 -12.94
C LEU A 63 2.61 -5.75 -13.43
N GLU A 64 1.57 -6.50 -13.07
CA GLU A 64 1.40 -7.90 -13.48
C GLU A 64 1.14 -8.07 -14.98
N ALA A 65 0.63 -7.02 -15.65
CA ALA A 65 0.50 -6.99 -17.11
C ALA A 65 1.86 -6.86 -17.82
N ILE A 66 2.92 -6.43 -17.13
CA ILE A 66 4.27 -6.33 -17.70
C ILE A 66 4.94 -7.72 -17.67
N PRO A 67 5.26 -8.34 -18.83
CA PRO A 67 5.79 -9.71 -18.87
C PRO A 67 7.08 -9.89 -18.07
N LYS A 68 7.98 -8.91 -18.13
CA LYS A 68 9.24 -8.91 -17.37
C LYS A 68 8.97 -8.90 -15.86
N TYR A 69 8.06 -8.05 -15.40
CA TYR A 69 7.70 -7.98 -13.98
C TYR A 69 7.14 -9.32 -13.50
N ARG A 70 6.20 -9.89 -14.25
CA ARG A 70 5.59 -11.19 -13.94
C ARG A 70 6.60 -12.34 -13.89
N ALA A 71 7.62 -12.32 -14.75
CA ALA A 71 8.64 -13.35 -14.80
C ALA A 71 9.64 -13.30 -13.62
N THR A 72 9.86 -12.11 -13.04
CA THR A 72 10.89 -11.91 -12.01
C THR A 72 10.33 -11.72 -10.60
N HIS A 73 9.01 -11.64 -10.44
CA HIS A 73 8.38 -11.42 -9.13
C HIS A 73 7.50 -12.61 -8.74
N HIS A 74 7.47 -12.89 -7.44
CA HIS A 74 6.56 -13.89 -6.90
C HIS A 74 5.11 -13.50 -7.18
N ARG A 75 4.29 -14.50 -7.46
CA ARG A 75 2.85 -14.33 -7.58
C ARG A 75 2.32 -13.78 -6.27
N ARG A 76 1.52 -12.72 -6.33
CA ARG A 76 0.86 -12.14 -5.17
C ARG A 76 -0.45 -12.85 -4.90
N LEU A 77 -0.61 -13.34 -3.67
CA LEU A 77 -1.78 -14.06 -3.20
C LEU A 77 -2.53 -13.13 -2.24
N LYS A 78 -3.70 -12.68 -2.66
CA LYS A 78 -4.63 -11.93 -1.81
C LYS A 78 -5.37 -12.92 -0.93
N ASN A 79 -4.81 -13.22 0.24
CA ASN A 79 -5.43 -14.01 1.27
C ASN A 79 -4.88 -13.59 2.63
N GLY A 80 -5.66 -13.73 3.68
CA GLY A 80 -5.25 -13.41 5.05
C GLY A 80 -5.79 -12.09 5.57
N LEU A 81 -5.57 -11.89 6.87
CA LEU A 81 -5.97 -10.70 7.60
C LEU A 81 -5.15 -9.48 7.14
N ASN A 82 -5.64 -8.29 7.46
CA ASN A 82 -4.84 -7.07 7.35
C ASN A 82 -3.55 -7.21 8.17
N SER A 83 -2.56 -6.38 7.84
CA SER A 83 -1.33 -6.32 8.62
C SER A 83 -1.60 -5.89 10.07
N ASP A 84 -0.90 -6.51 11.01
CA ASP A 84 -0.89 -6.12 12.43
C ASP A 84 -0.07 -4.85 12.70
N ARG A 85 0.53 -4.24 11.66
CA ARG A 85 1.23 -2.96 11.79
C ARG A 85 0.28 -1.90 12.33
N MET A 86 0.76 -1.17 13.33
CA MET A 86 0.10 0.04 13.83
C MET A 86 0.47 1.23 12.94
N PRO A 87 -0.43 2.23 12.78
CA PRO A 87 -0.06 3.48 12.14
C PRO A 87 1.12 4.10 12.89
N LEU A 88 2.06 4.68 12.17
CA LEU A 88 3.10 5.50 12.78
C LEU A 88 2.42 6.67 13.50
N VAL A 89 2.39 6.62 14.83
CA VAL A 89 1.98 7.76 15.64
C VAL A 89 3.11 8.76 15.59
N THR A 90 3.09 9.66 14.60
CA THR A 90 3.85 10.89 14.74
C THR A 90 3.13 11.72 15.80
N TYR A 91 3.57 11.63 17.05
CA TYR A 91 3.21 12.63 18.05
C TYR A 91 3.80 13.95 17.57
N SER A 92 3.00 14.75 16.87
CA SER A 92 3.33 16.14 16.61
C SER A 92 2.91 16.93 17.84
N SER A 93 3.87 17.19 18.72
CA SER A 93 3.71 18.07 19.88
C SER A 93 3.47 19.55 19.51
N GLU A 94 3.26 19.88 18.23
CA GLU A 94 3.17 21.27 17.74
C GLU A 94 1.75 21.71 17.35
N ALA A 95 0.72 20.90 17.60
CA ALA A 95 -0.68 21.28 17.39
C ALA A 95 -1.50 21.44 18.68
N GLU A 96 -0.86 21.44 19.85
CA GLU A 96 -1.45 22.04 21.05
C GLU A 96 -1.18 23.55 21.01
N ASN A 97 -2.25 24.35 21.07
CA ASN A 97 -2.30 25.81 20.99
C ASN A 97 -2.33 26.41 19.58
N ARG A 98 -3.52 26.40 18.99
CA ARG A 98 -4.08 27.62 18.37
C ARG A 98 -5.61 27.60 18.47
N ASP A 99 -6.07 28.36 19.46
CA ASP A 99 -7.32 29.11 19.51
C ASP A 99 -8.65 28.36 19.32
N PHE A 100 -9.21 27.95 20.47
CA PHE A 100 -10.65 28.03 20.68
C PHE A 100 -11.07 29.51 20.61
N MET A 101 -11.46 29.97 19.42
CA MET A 101 -12.32 31.14 19.29
C MET A 101 -13.76 30.70 19.56
N VAL A 102 -14.28 31.03 20.74
CA VAL A 102 -15.72 31.07 21.00
C VAL A 102 -16.02 32.41 21.69
N LEU A 103 -16.63 33.29 20.89
CA LEU A 103 -17.43 34.50 21.19
C LEU A 103 -16.92 35.47 22.27
#